data_AF-A0A0Q4KD20-F1
#
_entry.id   AF-A0A0Q4KD20-F1
#
_cell.length_a   1.000
_cell.length_b   1.000
_cell.length_c   1.000
_cell.angle_alpha   90.00
_cell.angle_beta   90.00
_cell.angle_gamma   90.00
#
_symmetry.space_group_name_H-M   'P 1'
#
loop_
_entity.id
_entity.type
_entity.pdbx_description
1 polymer ?
#
loop_
_entity_poly.entity_id
_entity_poly.type
_entity_poly.pdbx_seq_one_letter_code
_entity_poly.pdbx_strand_id
1 'polypeptide(L)'
;MQIVSNNPRRSTDRGLATVAPATLPSVSSRLADITDLTPVSSVEFITEITPCLMLVAPVGMDEDAQAAWFEIAYMALEGIPIALLRRGCKAALRTADHPSKIVREIIKAIGEDWDWRKKHNRAPAAPAAPEPVAIEDNSPLPFDQIKSMSPALLSLGRSQGWVRQEDYDRLTRKDEAA
;
A
#
# COMPACT_ATOMS: atom_id res chain seq x y z
N MET A 1 -37.22 -60.01 48.49
CA MET A 1 -37.33 -60.37 47.05
C MET A 1 -36.36 -59.49 46.27
N GLN A 2 -35.27 -60.08 45.78
CA GLN A 2 -34.38 -59.49 44.80
C GLN A 2 -34.99 -59.67 43.41
N ILE A 3 -34.93 -58.64 42.55
CA ILE A 3 -34.87 -58.84 41.09
C ILE A 3 -33.83 -57.86 40.54
N VAL A 4 -32.86 -58.46 39.87
CA VAL A 4 -31.69 -57.93 39.19
C VAL A 4 -32.02 -57.69 37.71
N SER A 5 -31.21 -56.87 37.03
CA SER A 5 -31.06 -56.72 35.56
C SER A 5 -31.85 -55.55 34.96
N ASN A 6 -31.37 -54.81 33.96
CA ASN A 6 -30.17 -54.93 33.14
C ASN A 6 -29.93 -53.56 32.48
N ASN A 7 -28.67 -53.15 32.37
CA ASN A 7 -28.26 -52.02 31.53
C ASN A 7 -27.82 -52.58 30.17
N PRO A 8 -28.14 -51.92 29.04
CA PRO A 8 -27.13 -51.85 27.99
C PRO A 8 -26.98 -50.46 27.34
N ARG A 9 -25.73 -50.00 27.41
CA ARG A 9 -24.92 -49.41 26.32
C ARG A 9 -25.35 -48.03 25.80
N ARG A 10 -24.68 -47.01 26.34
CA ARG A 10 -24.39 -45.75 25.64
C ARG A 10 -23.67 -46.04 24.32
N SER A 11 -24.35 -45.83 23.20
CA SER A 11 -23.70 -45.68 21.89
C SER A 11 -22.94 -44.36 21.91
N THR A 12 -21.63 -44.44 21.76
CA THR A 12 -20.73 -43.30 21.65
C THR A 12 -20.55 -43.03 20.17
N ASP A 13 -21.45 -42.26 19.57
CA ASP A 13 -21.27 -41.77 18.20
C ASP A 13 -20.39 -40.51 18.26
N ARG A 14 -19.08 -40.73 18.37
CA ARG A 14 -18.07 -39.70 18.13
C ARG A 14 -17.77 -39.73 16.63
N GLY A 15 -18.53 -38.92 15.90
CA GLY A 15 -18.15 -38.51 14.55
C GLY A 15 -16.71 -37.99 14.58
N LEU A 16 -15.87 -38.65 13.78
CA LEU A 16 -14.52 -38.21 13.45
C LEU A 16 -14.60 -36.86 12.75
N ALA A 17 -14.57 -35.78 13.53
CA ALA A 17 -14.18 -34.48 13.01
C ALA A 17 -12.71 -34.60 12.62
N THR A 18 -12.45 -34.84 11.33
CA THR A 18 -11.16 -34.59 10.71
C THR A 18 -10.85 -33.11 10.89
N VAL A 19 -10.15 -32.77 11.97
CA VAL A 19 -9.57 -31.45 12.17
C VAL A 19 -8.47 -31.36 11.12
N ALA A 20 -8.75 -30.62 10.04
CA ALA A 20 -7.74 -30.26 9.07
C ALA A 20 -6.55 -29.65 9.84
N PRO A 21 -5.31 -30.11 9.62
CA PRO A 21 -4.15 -29.48 10.24
C PRO A 21 -4.17 -28.01 9.82
N ALA A 22 -4.22 -27.11 10.80
CA ALA A 22 -4.00 -25.70 10.57
C ALA A 22 -2.63 -25.58 9.88
N THR A 23 -2.64 -25.29 8.59
CA THR A 23 -1.43 -25.04 7.80
C THR A 23 -0.74 -23.84 8.43
N LEU A 24 0.16 -24.09 9.37
CA LEU A 24 1.06 -23.07 9.87
C LEU A 24 1.89 -22.61 8.66
N PRO A 25 1.99 -21.31 8.39
CA PRO A 25 2.90 -20.83 7.37
C PRO A 25 4.30 -21.35 7.70
N SER A 26 4.99 -21.90 6.70
CA SER A 26 6.37 -22.33 6.83
C SER A 26 7.19 -21.20 7.47
N VAL A 27 8.07 -21.52 8.43
CA VAL A 27 8.91 -20.54 9.14
C VAL A 27 9.66 -19.63 8.15
N SER A 28 10.02 -20.17 6.97
CA SER A 28 10.64 -19.43 5.87
C SER A 28 9.75 -18.33 5.27
N SER A 29 8.42 -18.52 5.23
CA SER A 29 7.49 -17.50 4.73
C SER A 29 7.29 -16.37 5.74
N ARG A 30 7.23 -16.70 7.05
CA ARG A 30 7.10 -15.68 8.11
C ARG A 30 8.32 -14.74 8.11
N LEU A 31 9.53 -15.27 7.96
CA LEU A 31 10.74 -14.45 7.85
C LEU A 31 10.73 -13.57 6.60
N ALA A 32 10.32 -14.10 5.45
CA ALA A 32 10.22 -13.32 4.22
C ALA A 32 9.29 -12.10 4.39
N ASP A 33 8.09 -12.31 4.97
CA ASP A 33 7.11 -11.26 5.25
C ASP A 33 7.65 -10.16 6.19
N ILE A 34 8.52 -10.55 7.13
CA ILE A 34 9.15 -9.65 8.13
C ILE A 34 10.40 -8.95 7.57
N THR A 35 10.97 -9.44 6.48
CA THR A 35 12.15 -8.83 5.83
C THR A 35 11.81 -7.94 4.63
N ASP A 36 10.61 -8.02 4.06
CA ASP A 36 10.19 -7.18 2.91
C ASP A 36 10.12 -5.68 3.26
N LEU A 37 11.11 -4.91 2.83
CA LEU A 37 11.32 -3.52 3.24
C LEU A 37 10.35 -2.53 2.59
N THR A 38 9.54 -2.96 1.62
CA THR A 38 8.67 -2.03 0.91
C THR A 38 7.43 -1.72 1.74
N PRO A 39 7.22 -0.44 2.12
CA PRO A 39 5.95 -0.06 2.73
C PRO A 39 4.83 -0.23 1.70
N VAL A 40 3.63 -0.55 2.18
CA VAL A 40 2.46 -0.72 1.31
C VAL A 40 2.15 0.58 0.56
N SER A 41 1.87 0.49 -0.74
CA SER A 41 1.37 1.64 -1.49
C SER A 41 -0.09 1.96 -1.12
N SER A 42 -0.53 3.20 -1.27
CA SER A 42 -1.90 3.60 -0.91
C SER A 42 -2.98 2.80 -1.67
N VAL A 43 -2.71 2.45 -2.94
CA VAL A 43 -3.63 1.64 -3.77
C VAL A 43 -3.74 0.21 -3.24
N GLU A 44 -2.61 -0.41 -2.89
CA GLU A 44 -2.60 -1.76 -2.31
C GLU A 44 -3.25 -1.77 -0.93
N PHE A 45 -3.01 -0.74 -0.12
CA PHE A 45 -3.64 -0.59 1.18
C PHE A 45 -5.17 -0.59 1.08
N ILE A 46 -5.71 0.27 0.21
CA ILE A 46 -7.15 0.35 -0.04
C ILE A 46 -7.66 -1.01 -0.53
N THR A 47 -6.97 -1.64 -1.48
CA THR A 47 -7.37 -2.94 -2.04
C THR A 47 -7.49 -4.02 -0.95
N GLU A 48 -6.55 -4.08 -0.01
CA GLU A 48 -6.52 -5.11 1.03
C GLU A 48 -7.48 -4.84 2.20
N ILE A 49 -7.69 -3.57 2.58
CA ILE A 49 -8.57 -3.21 3.71
C ILE A 49 -10.03 -3.06 3.31
N THR A 50 -10.34 -2.68 2.07
CA THR A 50 -11.73 -2.48 1.62
C THR A 50 -12.65 -3.66 1.95
N PRO A 51 -12.25 -4.94 1.71
CA PRO A 51 -13.10 -6.08 2.08
C PRO A 51 -13.39 -6.16 3.58
N CYS A 52 -12.42 -5.79 4.43
CA CYS A 52 -12.61 -5.78 5.88
C CYS A 52 -13.68 -4.78 6.28
N LEU A 53 -13.62 -3.57 5.69
CA LEU A 53 -14.59 -2.52 5.97
C LEU A 53 -15.98 -2.90 5.46
N MET A 54 -16.09 -3.42 4.22
CA MET A 54 -17.37 -3.77 3.60
C MET A 54 -18.15 -4.84 4.36
N LEU A 55 -17.48 -5.73 5.11
CA LEU A 55 -18.17 -6.75 5.90
C LEU A 55 -18.81 -6.21 7.19
N VAL A 56 -18.27 -5.13 7.75
CA VAL A 56 -18.68 -4.61 9.07
C VAL A 56 -19.21 -3.18 9.00
N ALA A 57 -19.22 -2.58 7.80
CA ALA A 57 -19.71 -1.23 7.60
C ALA A 57 -21.18 -1.14 8.06
N PRO A 58 -21.51 -0.19 8.93
CA PRO A 58 -22.88 -0.02 9.38
C PRO A 58 -23.76 0.47 8.22
N VAL A 59 -25.03 0.05 8.25
CA VAL A 59 -26.04 0.53 7.30
C VAL A 59 -26.16 2.05 7.45
N GLY A 60 -25.97 2.78 6.35
CA GLY A 60 -26.02 4.26 6.34
C GLY A 60 -24.66 4.94 6.53
N MET A 61 -23.55 4.20 6.53
CA MET A 61 -22.22 4.81 6.35
C MET A 61 -22.15 5.43 4.95
N ASP A 62 -21.95 6.74 4.87
CA ASP A 62 -21.78 7.47 3.62
C ASP A 62 -20.33 7.42 3.12
N GLU A 63 -20.12 7.89 1.89
CA GLU A 63 -18.81 7.87 1.25
C GLU A 63 -17.79 8.77 1.99
N ASP A 64 -18.24 9.88 2.56
CA ASP A 64 -17.38 10.81 3.33
C ASP A 64 -16.90 10.16 4.64
N ALA A 65 -17.78 9.50 5.39
CA ALA A 65 -17.40 8.75 6.58
C ALA A 65 -16.48 7.58 6.23
N GLN A 66 -16.70 6.94 5.08
CA GLN A 66 -15.84 5.87 4.59
C GLN A 66 -14.44 6.38 4.27
N ALA A 67 -14.33 7.51 3.56
CA ALA A 67 -13.06 8.16 3.23
C ALA A 67 -12.30 8.58 4.50
N ALA A 68 -12.98 9.24 5.44
CA ALA A 68 -12.39 9.65 6.71
C ALA A 68 -11.89 8.43 7.52
N TRP A 69 -12.64 7.33 7.50
CA TRP A 69 -12.21 6.10 8.15
C TRP A 69 -10.95 5.51 7.51
N PHE A 70 -10.88 5.48 6.17
CA PHE A 70 -9.70 4.99 5.46
C PHE A 70 -8.46 5.84 5.74
N GLU A 71 -8.60 7.16 5.79
CA GLU A 71 -7.51 8.08 6.11
C GLU A 71 -6.93 7.78 7.51
N ILE A 72 -7.80 7.68 8.51
CA ILE A 72 -7.39 7.36 9.89
C ILE A 72 -6.76 5.96 9.96
N ALA A 73 -7.34 4.98 9.28
CA ALA A 73 -6.80 3.62 9.22
C ALA A 73 -5.41 3.60 8.56
N TYR A 74 -5.21 4.38 7.49
CA TYR A 74 -3.93 4.50 6.80
C TYR A 74 -2.86 5.10 7.72
N MET A 75 -3.17 6.20 8.41
CA MET A 75 -2.27 6.83 9.39
C MET A 75 -1.89 5.85 10.51
N ALA A 76 -2.86 5.07 11.02
CA ALA A 76 -2.61 4.11 12.09
C ALA A 76 -1.72 2.92 11.67
N LEU A 77 -1.74 2.57 10.38
CA LEU A 77 -1.05 1.43 9.80
C LEU A 77 0.12 1.84 8.90
N GLU A 78 0.55 3.09 9.01
CA GLU A 78 1.59 3.67 8.16
C GLU A 78 2.92 2.89 8.30
N GLY A 79 3.58 2.68 7.15
CA GLY A 79 4.87 2.00 7.07
C GLY A 79 4.81 0.48 7.19
N ILE A 80 3.62 -0.11 7.38
CA ILE A 80 3.47 -1.57 7.43
C ILE A 80 3.70 -2.15 6.02
N PRO A 81 4.56 -3.18 5.89
CA PRO A 81 4.75 -3.93 4.66
C PRO A 81 3.48 -4.66 4.21
N ILE A 82 3.29 -4.78 2.90
CA ILE A 82 2.10 -5.43 2.30
C ILE A 82 1.87 -6.85 2.81
N ALA A 83 2.93 -7.64 3.02
CA ALA A 83 2.81 -9.01 3.50
C ALA A 83 2.23 -9.08 4.93
N LEU A 84 2.69 -8.20 5.83
CA LEU A 84 2.15 -8.08 7.18
C LEU A 84 0.72 -7.56 7.14
N LEU A 85 0.43 -6.53 6.32
CA LEU A 85 -0.91 -6.01 6.16
C LEU A 85 -1.90 -7.11 5.73
N ARG A 86 -1.58 -7.87 4.68
CA ARG A 86 -2.40 -9.00 4.20
C ARG A 86 -2.71 -10.01 5.29
N ARG A 87 -1.71 -10.35 6.11
CA ARG A 87 -1.90 -11.28 7.23
C ARG A 87 -2.80 -10.69 8.30
N GLY A 88 -2.62 -9.42 8.63
CA GLY A 88 -3.49 -8.69 9.54
C GLY A 88 -4.93 -8.60 9.04
N CYS A 89 -5.14 -8.24 7.77
CA CYS A 89 -6.47 -8.18 7.15
C CYS A 89 -7.17 -9.55 7.18
N LYS A 90 -6.45 -10.64 6.89
CA LYS A 90 -7.00 -12.01 7.02
C LYS A 90 -7.45 -12.35 8.44
N ALA A 91 -6.77 -11.84 9.46
CA ALA A 91 -7.20 -12.01 10.84
C ALA A 91 -8.43 -11.15 11.15
N ALA A 92 -8.41 -9.87 10.76
CA ALA A 92 -9.51 -8.94 10.98
C ALA A 92 -10.82 -9.40 10.30
N LEU A 93 -10.75 -9.94 9.07
CA LEU A 93 -11.91 -10.52 8.37
C LEU A 93 -12.63 -11.63 9.15
N ARG A 94 -11.94 -12.29 10.09
CA ARG A 94 -12.49 -13.39 10.88
C ARG A 94 -13.08 -12.95 12.22
N THR A 95 -12.61 -11.83 12.76
CA THR A 95 -12.87 -11.47 14.17
C THR A 95 -13.40 -10.06 14.37
N ALA A 96 -13.17 -9.14 13.44
CA ALA A 96 -13.70 -7.79 13.54
C ALA A 96 -15.21 -7.81 13.27
N ASP A 97 -15.97 -7.22 14.19
CA ASP A 97 -17.42 -7.07 14.16
C ASP A 97 -17.85 -5.60 14.01
N HIS A 98 -16.89 -4.67 13.95
CA HIS A 98 -17.13 -3.24 13.83
C HIS A 98 -15.94 -2.53 13.15
N PRO A 99 -16.15 -1.45 12.36
CA PRO A 99 -15.07 -0.75 11.66
C PRO A 99 -13.94 -0.28 12.60
N SER A 100 -14.30 0.21 13.79
CA SER A 100 -13.33 0.67 14.81
C SER A 100 -12.42 -0.44 15.37
N LYS A 101 -12.77 -1.72 15.17
CA LYS A 101 -11.98 -2.86 15.66
C LYS A 101 -11.05 -3.45 14.61
N ILE A 102 -11.28 -3.19 13.32
CA ILE A 102 -10.46 -3.74 12.22
C ILE A 102 -8.97 -3.47 12.46
N VAL A 103 -8.60 -2.20 12.63
CA VAL A 103 -7.19 -1.79 12.83
C VAL A 103 -6.59 -2.46 14.07
N ARG A 104 -7.36 -2.56 15.16
CA ARG A 104 -6.92 -3.23 16.39
C ARG A 104 -6.63 -4.71 16.17
N GLU A 105 -7.49 -5.42 15.45
CA GLU A 105 -7.30 -6.84 15.15
C GLU A 105 -6.11 -7.05 14.18
N ILE A 106 -5.91 -6.15 13.22
CA ILE A 106 -4.72 -6.14 12.36
C ILE A 106 -3.45 -6.03 13.21
N ILE A 107 -3.35 -5.00 14.06
CA ILE A 107 -2.19 -4.77 14.92
C ILE A 107 -1.97 -5.94 15.87
N LYS A 108 -3.02 -6.50 16.46
CA LYS A 108 -2.91 -7.67 17.34
C LYS A 108 -2.32 -8.90 16.62
N ALA A 109 -2.67 -9.10 15.35
CA ALA A 109 -2.18 -10.22 14.55
C ALA A 109 -0.73 -10.06 14.06
N ILE A 110 -0.23 -8.83 13.97
CA ILE A 110 1.11 -8.54 13.43
C ILE A 110 2.07 -7.92 14.44
N GLY A 111 1.61 -7.56 15.63
CA GLY A 111 2.32 -6.69 16.57
C GLY A 111 3.71 -7.18 16.94
N GLU A 112 3.86 -8.47 17.26
CA GLU A 112 5.16 -9.08 17.59
C GLU A 112 6.17 -8.91 16.42
N ASP A 113 5.72 -9.23 15.21
CA ASP A 113 6.55 -9.16 14.01
C ASP A 113 6.86 -7.71 13.62
N TRP A 114 5.89 -6.82 13.78
CA TRP A 114 6.04 -5.39 13.52
C TRP A 114 7.00 -4.72 14.52
N ASP A 115 6.91 -5.08 15.80
CA ASP A 115 7.80 -4.58 16.85
C ASP A 115 9.21 -5.14 16.69
N TRP A 116 9.35 -6.42 16.33
CA TRP A 116 10.64 -6.99 15.96
C TRP A 116 11.26 -6.19 14.82
N ARG A 117 10.46 -5.87 13.80
CA ARG A 117 10.90 -5.10 12.64
C ARG A 117 11.33 -3.68 13.00
N LYS A 118 10.56 -2.95 13.82
CA LYS A 118 10.96 -1.62 14.33
C LYS A 118 12.27 -1.64 15.09
N LYS A 119 12.56 -2.73 15.81
CA LYS A 119 13.80 -2.89 16.61
C LYS A 119 15.02 -3.28 15.75
N HIS A 120 14.83 -4.09 14.71
CA HIS A 120 15.95 -4.71 13.97
C HIS A 120 16.13 -4.18 12.54
N ASN A 121 15.05 -3.70 11.92
CA ASN A 121 15.01 -3.19 10.56
C ASN A 121 14.45 -1.77 10.58
N ARG A 122 15.31 -0.81 10.96
CA ARG A 122 15.04 0.59 10.65
C ARG A 122 15.13 0.70 9.12
N ALA A 123 13.98 0.67 8.44
CA ALA A 123 13.94 1.02 7.03
C ALA A 123 14.70 2.34 6.86
N PRO A 124 15.52 2.52 5.79
CA PRO A 124 15.96 3.85 5.45
C PRO A 124 14.69 4.71 5.38
N ALA A 125 14.70 5.85 6.08
CA ALA A 125 13.59 6.79 6.03
C ALA A 125 13.17 6.93 4.56
N ALA A 126 11.87 6.88 4.28
CA ALA A 126 11.37 7.15 2.93
C ALA A 126 12.16 8.34 2.38
N PRO A 127 12.76 8.25 1.17
CA PRO A 127 13.42 9.41 0.61
C PRO A 127 12.40 10.54 0.70
N ALA A 128 12.76 11.59 1.43
CA ALA A 128 11.90 12.74 1.63
C ALA A 128 11.30 13.07 0.26
N ALA A 129 9.96 13.17 0.20
CA ALA A 129 9.30 13.62 -1.01
C ALA A 129 10.14 14.78 -1.56
N PRO A 130 10.64 14.72 -2.82
CA PRO A 130 11.48 15.79 -3.31
C PRO A 130 10.71 17.07 -3.06
N GLU A 131 11.30 17.96 -2.25
CA GLU A 131 10.75 19.29 -2.05
C GLU A 131 10.40 19.81 -3.44
N PRO A 132 9.25 20.48 -3.65
CA PRO A 132 8.90 20.99 -4.96
C PRO A 132 10.05 21.89 -5.41
N VAL A 133 10.91 21.35 -6.28
CA VAL A 133 12.04 22.09 -6.82
C VAL A 133 11.37 23.18 -7.64
N ALA A 134 11.45 24.42 -7.15
CA ALA A 134 11.06 25.56 -7.95
C ALA A 134 11.85 25.46 -9.26
N ILE A 135 11.16 25.14 -10.35
CA ILE A 135 11.71 25.21 -11.70
C ILE A 135 11.79 26.71 -12.02
N GLU A 136 12.72 27.41 -11.38
CA GLU A 136 13.00 28.82 -11.63
C GLU A 136 14.45 29.01 -12.12
N ASP A 137 15.01 28.00 -12.78
CA ASP A 137 16.17 28.22 -13.63
C ASP A 137 15.71 28.43 -15.08
N ASN A 138 15.27 29.66 -15.38
CA ASN A 138 14.97 30.12 -16.74
C ASN A 138 16.24 30.50 -17.51
N SER A 139 17.40 29.98 -17.13
CA SER A 139 18.62 30.19 -17.90
C SER A 139 18.45 29.69 -19.34
N PRO A 140 18.99 30.41 -20.33
CA PRO A 140 18.93 29.97 -21.72
C PRO A 140 19.50 28.56 -21.88
N LEU A 141 18.80 27.72 -22.63
CA LEU A 141 19.25 26.37 -22.94
C LEU A 141 20.56 26.42 -23.75
N PRO A 142 21.46 25.44 -23.59
CA PRO A 142 22.64 25.35 -24.43
C PRO A 142 22.27 25.14 -25.90
N PHE A 143 23.03 25.76 -26.81
CA PHE A 143 22.74 25.81 -28.25
C PHE A 143 22.52 24.43 -28.90
N ASP A 144 23.25 23.40 -28.45
CA ASP A 144 23.13 22.04 -28.98
C ASP A 144 21.73 21.44 -28.74
N GLN A 145 21.08 21.79 -27.64
CA GLN A 145 19.71 21.37 -27.36
C GLN A 145 18.73 22.13 -28.23
N ILE A 146 18.91 23.46 -28.37
CA ILE A 146 18.07 24.34 -29.18
C ILE A 146 18.05 23.86 -30.65
N LYS A 147 19.20 23.46 -31.21
CA LYS A 147 19.32 22.96 -32.59
C LYS A 147 18.46 21.72 -32.87
N SER A 148 18.15 20.93 -31.85
CA SER A 148 17.34 19.70 -31.97
C SER A 148 15.84 19.93 -31.81
N MET A 149 15.41 21.16 -31.50
CA MET A 149 14.01 21.49 -31.24
C MET A 149 13.22 21.69 -32.54
N SER A 150 11.92 21.37 -32.48
CA SER A 150 11.00 21.68 -33.58
C SER A 150 10.77 23.20 -33.69
N PRO A 151 10.34 23.72 -34.87
CA PRO A 151 10.08 25.15 -35.04
C PRO A 151 9.05 25.72 -34.05
N ALA A 152 8.02 24.92 -33.71
CA ALA A 152 7.02 25.29 -32.70
C ALA A 152 7.64 25.42 -31.30
N LEU A 153 8.56 24.51 -30.95
CA LEU A 153 9.27 24.54 -29.67
C LEU A 153 10.32 25.65 -29.61
N LEU A 154 10.96 26.02 -30.73
CA LEU A 154 11.85 27.17 -30.82
C LEU A 154 11.10 28.49 -30.59
N SER A 155 9.93 28.66 -31.23
CA SER A 155 9.07 29.83 -31.03
C SER A 155 8.56 29.92 -29.60
N LEU A 156 8.17 28.80 -28.99
CA LEU A 156 7.74 28.74 -27.60
C LEU A 156 8.90 29.05 -26.65
N GLY A 157 10.07 28.44 -26.84
CA GLY A 157 11.27 28.67 -26.03
C GLY A 157 11.76 30.11 -26.08
N ARG A 158 11.61 30.79 -27.24
CA ARG A 158 11.88 32.24 -27.35
C ARG A 158 10.92 33.06 -26.50
N SER A 159 9.63 32.73 -26.51
CA SER A 159 8.61 33.45 -25.72
C SER A 159 8.81 33.33 -24.20
N GLN A 160 9.44 32.23 -23.76
CA GLN A 160 9.72 31.93 -22.35
C GLN A 160 11.15 32.34 -21.91
N GLY A 161 11.96 32.92 -22.81
CA GLY A 161 13.33 33.36 -22.51
C GLY A 161 14.40 32.25 -22.53
N TRP A 162 14.03 31.02 -22.87
CA TRP A 162 14.94 29.86 -22.92
C TRP A 162 15.84 29.83 -24.17
N VAL A 163 15.46 30.57 -25.22
CA VAL A 163 16.20 30.66 -26.48
C VAL A 163 16.56 32.12 -26.74
N ARG A 164 17.86 32.39 -26.97
CA ARG A 164 18.32 33.73 -27.33
C ARG A 164 17.95 34.06 -28.78
N GLN A 165 17.68 35.35 -29.04
CA GLN A 165 17.32 35.82 -30.38
C GLN A 165 18.41 35.50 -31.42
N GLU A 166 19.69 35.61 -31.04
CA GLU A 166 20.84 35.28 -31.89
C GLU A 166 20.84 33.81 -32.35
N ASP A 167 20.43 32.90 -31.47
CA ASP A 167 20.40 31.47 -31.74
C ASP A 167 19.18 31.08 -32.58
N TYR A 168 18.03 31.71 -32.33
CA TYR A 168 16.82 31.56 -33.14
C TYR A 168 17.08 32.00 -34.59
N ASP A 169 17.66 33.18 -34.78
CA ASP A 169 17.97 33.72 -36.11
C ASP A 169 19.01 32.86 -36.85
N ARG A 170 19.95 32.25 -36.13
CA ARG A 170 20.95 31.34 -36.69
C ARG A 170 20.34 30.05 -37.23
N LEU A 171 19.25 29.57 -36.64
CA LEU A 171 18.56 28.35 -37.04
C LEU A 171 17.56 28.60 -38.18
N THR A 172 16.81 29.70 -38.14
CA THR A 172 15.79 30.01 -39.16
C THR A 172 16.38 30.55 -40.46
N ARG A 173 17.55 31.22 -40.44
CA ARG A 173 18.24 31.66 -41.67
C ARG A 173 18.75 30.52 -42.55
N LYS A 174 18.96 29.32 -41.99
CA LYS A 174 19.45 28.17 -42.77
C LYS A 174 18.38 27.56 -43.69
N ASP A 175 17.10 27.82 -43.42
CA ASP A 175 15.99 27.31 -44.21
C ASP A 175 15.65 28.23 -45.41
N GLU A 176 16.20 29.45 -45.48
CA GLU A 176 16.00 30.39 -46.60
C GLU A 176 17.08 30.29 -47.71
N ALA A 177 18.10 29.45 -47.54
CA ALA A 177 19.23 29.32 -48.47
C ALA A 177 19.31 27.96 -49.19
N ALA A 178 18.20 27.23 -49.29
CA ALA A 178 18.07 25.97 -50.03
C ALA A 178 17.00 26.07 -51.12
#